data_AF-A0A966VEY8-F1
#
_entry.id   AF-A0A966VEY8-F1
#
_cell.length_a   1.000
_cell.length_b   1.000
_cell.length_c   1.000
_cell.angle_alpha   90.00
_cell.angle_beta   90.00
_cell.angle_gamma   90.00
#
_symmetry.space_group_name_H-M   'P 1'
#
loop_
_entity.id
_entity.type
_entity.pdbx_description
1 polymer ?
#
loop_
_entity_poly.entity_id
_entity_poly.type
_entity_poly.pdbx_seq_one_letter_code
_entity_poly.pdbx_strand_id
1 'polypeptide(L)'
;NAARRINRVVQQVERGDRNATSRRIQPAYDESPPVRLCKTNAAWNKGTLATLDVYENGTPPNETESTGVTLPDCVNKFANVASGKWVIVAMCQNGSHYLIAAECD
;
A
#
# COMPACT_ATOMS: atom_id res chain seq x y z
N ASN A 1 17.94 -20.96 2.57
CA ASN A 1 18.08 -21.04 4.05
C ASN A 1 16.74 -21.03 4.82
N ALA A 2 15.62 -21.48 4.22
CA ALA A 2 14.33 -21.62 4.90
C ALA A 2 14.20 -22.97 5.64
N ALA A 3 14.74 -24.05 5.06
CA ALA A 3 14.68 -25.40 5.63
C ALA A 3 15.29 -25.50 7.05
N ARG A 4 16.41 -24.81 7.32
CA ARG A 4 17.02 -24.77 8.66
C ARG A 4 16.16 -24.03 9.70
N ARG A 5 15.37 -23.04 9.28
CA ARG A 5 14.46 -22.29 10.17
C ARG A 5 13.23 -23.13 10.50
N ILE A 6 12.69 -23.82 9.49
CA ILE A 6 11.54 -24.74 9.65
C ILE A 6 11.91 -25.90 10.58
N ASN A 7 13.06 -26.56 10.37
CA ASN A 7 13.51 -27.64 11.26
C ASN A 7 13.68 -27.19 12.71
N ARG A 8 14.15 -25.95 12.95
CA ARG A 8 14.30 -25.42 14.31
C ARG A 8 12.95 -25.16 14.99
N VAL A 9 11.95 -24.70 14.23
CA VAL A 9 10.59 -24.47 14.74
C VAL A 9 9.90 -25.79 15.05
N VAL A 10 9.99 -26.78 14.15
CA VAL A 10 9.43 -28.12 14.36
C VAL A 10 10.03 -28.78 15.61
N GLN A 11 11.35 -28.72 15.77
CA GLN A 11 12.03 -29.25 16.96
C GLN A 11 11.62 -28.56 18.27
N GLN A 12 11.26 -27.26 18.25
CA GLN A 12 10.75 -26.57 19.43
C GLN A 12 9.31 -26.97 19.78
N VAL A 13 8.47 -27.21 18.76
CA VAL A 13 7.07 -27.63 18.95
C VAL A 13 7.00 -29.07 19.45
N GLU A 14 7.77 -29.98 18.84
CA GLU A 14 7.79 -31.41 19.21
C GLU A 14 8.38 -31.67 20.60
N ARG A 15 9.30 -30.82 21.07
CA ARG A 15 9.88 -30.92 22.43
C ARG A 15 8.98 -30.35 23.53
N GLY A 16 7.80 -29.82 23.19
CA GLY A 16 6.81 -29.40 24.17
C GLY A 16 7.32 -28.32 25.11
N ASP A 17 7.72 -27.18 24.57
CA ASP A 17 8.06 -26.00 25.37
C ASP A 17 6.77 -25.36 25.92
N ARG A 18 6.22 -25.95 26.98
CA ARG A 18 4.96 -25.52 27.63
C ARG A 18 5.07 -24.13 28.29
N ASN A 19 6.27 -23.57 28.37
CA ASN A 19 6.55 -22.24 28.90
C ASN A 19 6.82 -21.20 27.81
N ALA A 20 6.72 -21.57 26.53
CA ALA A 20 6.81 -20.59 25.46
C ALA A 20 5.58 -19.66 25.52
N THR A 21 5.82 -18.38 25.81
CA THR A 21 4.82 -17.34 25.61
C THR A 21 4.32 -17.43 24.17
N SER A 22 3.00 -17.36 23.97
CA SER A 22 2.34 -17.49 22.68
C SER A 22 3.11 -16.71 21.62
N ARG A 23 3.85 -17.42 20.75
CA ARG A 23 4.48 -16.79 19.60
C ARG A 23 3.34 -16.45 18.67
N ARG A 24 2.98 -15.17 18.63
CA ARG A 24 2.14 -14.60 17.58
C ARG A 24 2.77 -15.02 16.25
N ILE A 25 2.12 -15.94 15.55
CA ILE A 25 2.39 -16.17 14.13
C ILE A 25 1.95 -14.88 13.46
N GLN A 26 2.91 -14.01 13.13
CA GLN A 26 2.65 -12.96 12.17
C GLN A 26 2.46 -13.66 10.82
N PRO A 27 1.28 -13.59 10.20
CA PRO A 27 1.15 -14.04 8.83
C PRO A 27 2.17 -13.25 8.01
N ALA A 28 2.95 -13.96 7.19
CA ALA A 28 3.71 -13.32 6.14
C ALA A 28 2.67 -12.64 5.24
N TYR A 29 2.48 -11.33 5.42
CA TYR A 29 1.73 -10.55 4.45
C TYR A 29 2.47 -10.74 3.14
N ASP A 30 1.76 -11.32 2.17
CA ASP A 30 2.12 -11.20 0.77
C ASP A 30 2.35 -9.70 0.53
N GLU A 31 3.59 -9.29 0.27
CA GLU A 31 3.98 -7.90 -0.04
C GLU A 31 3.42 -7.52 -1.41
N SER A 32 2.10 -7.64 -1.58
CA SER A 32 1.44 -7.00 -2.70
C SER A 32 1.68 -5.50 -2.50
N PRO A 33 2.36 -4.82 -3.43
CA PRO A 33 2.63 -3.40 -3.31
C PRO A 33 1.32 -2.66 -3.02
N PRO A 34 1.26 -1.81 -1.97
CA PRO A 34 -0.01 -1.31 -1.47
C PRO A 34 -0.71 -0.50 -2.56
N VAL A 35 -1.93 -0.90 -2.89
CA VAL A 35 -2.89 -0.03 -3.59
C VAL A 35 -3.26 1.07 -2.62
N ARG A 36 -3.18 2.33 -3.08
CA ARG A 36 -3.42 3.51 -2.24
C ARG A 36 -4.59 4.33 -2.77
N LEU A 37 -5.44 4.78 -1.84
CA LEU A 37 -6.48 5.76 -2.12
C LEU A 37 -5.92 7.17 -1.91
N CYS A 38 -6.00 8.00 -2.95
CA CYS A 38 -5.42 9.33 -2.94
C CYS A 38 -6.36 10.36 -3.57
N LYS A 39 -6.02 11.63 -3.38
CA LYS A 39 -6.67 12.75 -4.05
C LYS A 39 -5.63 13.65 -4.72
N THR A 40 -5.95 14.15 -5.91
CA THR A 40 -5.10 15.10 -6.63
C THR A 40 -5.22 16.50 -6.03
N ASN A 41 -4.09 17.18 -5.81
CA ASN A 41 -4.06 18.58 -5.37
C ASN A 41 -3.94 19.59 -6.55
N ALA A 42 -3.56 19.10 -7.73
CA ALA A 42 -3.45 19.83 -8.98
C ALA A 42 -3.88 18.94 -10.15
N ALA A 43 -4.12 19.56 -11.32
CA ALA A 43 -4.42 18.79 -12.53
C ALA A 43 -3.23 17.87 -12.87
N TRP A 44 -3.52 16.58 -13.06
CA TRP A 44 -2.54 15.55 -13.34
C TRP A 44 -2.71 15.04 -14.77
N ASN A 45 -1.92 15.61 -15.68
CA ASN A 45 -1.97 15.30 -17.10
C ASN A 45 -1.34 13.94 -17.41
N LYS A 46 -1.83 13.29 -18.46
CA LYS A 46 -1.23 12.05 -18.96
C LYS A 46 0.24 12.29 -19.33
N GLY A 47 1.10 11.37 -18.89
CA GLY A 47 2.53 11.39 -19.16
C GLY A 47 3.35 12.22 -18.19
N THR A 48 2.73 12.89 -17.22
CA THR A 48 3.44 13.69 -16.19
C THR A 48 3.48 12.96 -14.85
N LEU A 49 4.38 13.43 -13.99
CA LEU A 49 4.44 13.03 -12.58
C LEU A 49 3.59 13.98 -11.74
N ALA A 50 3.11 13.49 -10.60
CA ALA A 50 2.40 14.29 -9.60
C ALA A 50 2.71 13.82 -8.17
N THR A 51 2.54 14.74 -7.22
CA THR A 51 2.49 14.43 -5.80
C THR A 51 1.03 14.31 -5.37
N LEU A 52 0.67 13.20 -4.74
CA LEU A 52 -0.70 12.92 -4.31
C LEU A 52 -0.83 12.90 -2.79
N ASP A 53 -1.97 13.34 -2.29
CA ASP A 53 -2.30 13.26 -0.87
C ASP A 53 -3.02 11.93 -0.59
N VAL A 54 -2.61 11.21 0.45
CA VAL A 54 -3.17 9.89 0.80
C VAL A 54 -4.36 10.04 1.77
N TYR A 55 -5.49 9.43 1.41
CA TYR A 55 -6.76 9.51 2.13
C TYR A 55 -7.26 8.11 2.50
N GLU A 56 -6.60 7.49 3.46
CA GLU A 56 -6.89 6.14 3.93
C GLU A 56 -7.35 6.08 5.39
N ASN A 57 -7.36 7.22 6.09
CA ASN A 57 -7.87 7.32 7.45
C ASN A 57 -9.40 7.45 7.42
N GLY A 58 -10.08 6.79 8.38
CA GLY A 58 -11.53 6.86 8.57
C GLY A 58 -12.26 5.56 8.28
N THR A 59 -13.58 5.54 8.53
CA THR A 59 -14.45 4.37 8.28
C THR A 59 -15.86 4.81 7.81
N PRO A 60 -16.11 4.91 6.49
CA PRO A 60 -15.14 4.84 5.39
C PRO A 60 -14.24 6.10 5.32
N PRO A 61 -13.07 6.02 4.65
CA PRO A 61 -12.22 7.19 4.46
C PRO A 61 -12.94 8.35 3.77
N ASN A 62 -12.65 9.57 4.20
CA ASN A 62 -13.27 10.79 3.66
C ASN A 62 -12.25 11.95 3.63
N GLU A 63 -12.67 13.11 3.10
CA GLU A 63 -11.80 14.27 2.89
C GLU A 63 -11.39 15.00 4.18
N THR A 64 -12.09 14.76 5.29
CA THR A 64 -11.82 15.41 6.58
C THR A 64 -10.71 14.71 7.37
N GLU A 65 -10.41 13.46 7.02
CA GLU A 65 -9.40 12.63 7.67
C GLU A 65 -8.30 12.26 6.68
N SER A 66 -7.44 13.23 6.33
CA SER A 66 -6.23 12.91 5.58
C SER A 66 -5.23 12.16 6.46
N THR A 67 -4.37 11.36 5.84
CA THR A 67 -3.25 10.72 6.57
C THR A 67 -2.12 11.70 6.91
N GLY A 68 -2.12 12.90 6.31
CA GLY A 68 -0.97 13.81 6.27
C GLY A 68 0.21 13.27 5.46
N VAL A 69 0.06 12.11 4.80
CA VAL A 69 1.10 11.48 3.98
C VAL A 69 0.91 11.89 2.53
N THR A 70 2.02 12.22 1.88
CA THR A 70 2.08 12.46 0.43
C THR A 70 2.86 11.37 -0.28
N LEU A 71 2.44 11.05 -1.50
CA LEU A 71 3.16 10.17 -2.41
C LEU A 71 3.76 11.02 -3.55
N PRO A 72 5.08 11.28 -3.54
CA PRO A 72 5.74 11.98 -4.63
C PRO A 72 5.89 11.07 -5.86
N ASP A 73 6.17 11.69 -7.01
CA ASP A 73 6.57 11.02 -8.26
C ASP A 73 5.61 9.92 -8.74
N CYS A 74 4.31 10.09 -8.48
CA CYS A 74 3.29 9.19 -9.01
C CYS A 74 3.21 9.34 -10.53
N VAL A 75 3.10 8.22 -11.24
CA VAL A 75 3.16 8.12 -12.70
C VAL A 75 1.76 7.98 -13.30
N ASN A 76 1.42 8.84 -14.26
CA ASN A 76 0.18 8.72 -15.03
C ASN A 76 0.46 8.38 -16.49
N LYS A 77 -0.08 7.25 -16.94
CA LYS A 77 0.00 6.80 -18.34
C LYS A 77 -1.37 6.72 -19.03
N PHE A 78 -2.46 7.03 -18.32
CA PHE A 78 -3.80 6.62 -18.72
C PHE A 78 -4.67 7.79 -19.21
N ALA A 79 -4.86 8.83 -18.39
CA ALA A 79 -5.85 9.88 -18.65
C ALA A 79 -5.40 11.26 -18.14
N ASN A 80 -6.07 12.34 -18.56
CA ASN A 80 -5.94 13.62 -17.89
C ASN A 80 -6.91 13.65 -16.71
N VAL A 81 -6.40 13.91 -15.51
CA VAL A 81 -7.19 13.97 -14.27
C VAL A 81 -7.22 15.42 -13.80
N ALA A 82 -8.42 15.98 -13.60
CA ALA A 82 -8.57 17.33 -13.06
C ALA A 82 -8.07 17.43 -11.61
N SER A 83 -7.85 18.65 -11.10
CA SER A 83 -7.54 18.84 -9.68
C SER A 83 -8.73 18.46 -8.81
N GLY A 84 -8.45 18.02 -7.57
CA GLY A 84 -9.48 17.65 -6.59
C GLY A 84 -10.21 16.34 -6.88
N LYS A 85 -9.68 15.47 -7.74
CA LYS A 85 -10.29 14.17 -8.06
C LYS A 85 -9.74 13.03 -7.22
N TRP A 86 -10.61 12.09 -6.90
CA TRP A 86 -10.21 10.82 -6.28
C TRP A 86 -9.48 9.94 -7.27
N VAL A 87 -8.37 9.34 -6.83
CA VAL A 87 -7.56 8.44 -7.64
C VAL A 87 -7.10 7.24 -6.81
N ILE A 88 -6.89 6.13 -7.50
CA ILE A 88 -6.26 4.94 -6.93
C ILE A 88 -4.94 4.73 -7.66
N VAL A 89 -3.87 4.53 -6.87
CA VAL A 89 -2.55 4.20 -7.39
C VAL A 89 -2.06 2.87 -6.86
N ALA A 90 -1.23 2.17 -7.63
CA ALA A 90 -0.58 0.93 -7.21
C ALA A 90 0.93 0.99 -7.48
N MET A 91 1.74 0.51 -6.54
CA MET A 91 3.18 0.42 -6.75
C MET A 91 3.51 -0.78 -7.67
N CYS A 92 4.37 -0.55 -8.65
CA CYS A 92 4.87 -1.59 -9.55
C CYS A 92 6.23 -2.13 -9.07
N GLN A 93 6.75 -3.18 -9.72
CA GLN A 93 8.04 -3.81 -9.36
C GLN A 93 9.25 -2.86 -9.40
N ASN A 94 9.14 -1.74 -10.13
CA ASN A 94 10.16 -0.71 -10.19
C ASN A 94 10.11 0.28 -9.01
N GLY A 95 9.17 0.12 -8.08
CA GLY A 95 8.98 1.00 -6.92
C GLY A 95 8.19 2.28 -7.19
N SER A 96 7.75 2.52 -8.43
CA SER A 96 6.92 3.69 -8.77
C SER A 96 5.44 3.38 -8.61
N HIS A 97 4.66 4.38 -8.14
CA HIS A 97 3.21 4.31 -8.05
C HIS A 97 2.58 4.75 -9.37
N TYR A 98 1.70 3.93 -9.94
CA TYR A 98 1.00 4.22 -11.19
C TYR A 98 -0.49 4.44 -10.94
N LEU A 99 -1.07 5.42 -11.64
CA LEU A 99 -2.51 5.60 -11.71
C LEU A 99 -3.17 4.32 -12.25
N ILE A 100 -4.19 3.79 -11.56
CA ILE A 100 -4.96 2.63 -12.03
C ILE A 100 -6.48 2.90 -12.11
N ALA A 101 -6.96 3.88 -11.36
CA ALA A 101 -8.34 4.38 -11.47
C ALA A 101 -8.40 5.86 -11.11
N ALA A 102 -9.30 6.59 -11.75
CA ALA A 102 -9.61 7.98 -11.45
C ALA A 102 -11.13 8.16 -11.42
N GLU A 103 -11.59 9.05 -10.54
CA GLU A 103 -12.96 9.55 -10.54
C GLU A 103 -13.30 10.16 -11.90
N CYS A 104 -14.42 9.73 -12.47
CA CYS A 104 -14.95 10.29 -13.70
C CYS A 104 -15.68 11.62 -13.42
N ASP A 105 -15.67 12.50 -14.41
CA ASP A 105 -16.58 13.64 -14.48
C ASP A 105 -17.99 13.21 -14.93
#